data_AF-A0A979G5Z3-F1
#
_entry.id   AF-A0A979G5Z3-F1
#
_cell.length_a   1.000
_cell.length_b   1.000
_cell.length_c   1.000
_cell.angle_alpha   90.00
_cell.angle_beta   90.00
_cell.angle_gamma   90.00
#
_symmetry.space_group_name_H-M   'P 1'
#
loop_
_entity.id
_entity.type
_entity.pdbx_description
1 polymer ?
#
loop_
_entity_poly.entity_id
_entity_poly.type
_entity_poly.pdbx_seq_one_letter_code
_entity_poly.pdbx_strand_id
1 'polypeptide(L)'
;MTIDQINSNIHDRRAGGYPEGIGRISDGYHTFDELYAHRIALFKALSRALFGLTVYEADFPWKSKLQSNGTMEEGWFIAGIGSATGKQITYHIPISEWDEWCANEIPYAPAWDGHTSADVIKRLKSL
;
A
#
# COMPACT_ATOMS: atom_id res chain seq x y z
N MET A 1 -18.50 -11.27 -13.89
CA MET A 1 -18.61 -9.93 -14.50
C MET A 1 -17.41 -9.72 -15.39
N THR A 2 -17.54 -9.04 -16.53
CA THR A 2 -16.39 -8.63 -17.35
C THR A 2 -15.74 -7.37 -16.76
N ILE A 3 -14.48 -7.09 -17.13
CA ILE A 3 -13.79 -5.85 -16.73
C ILE A 3 -14.59 -4.61 -17.15
N ASP A 4 -15.23 -4.66 -18.32
CA ASP A 4 -16.06 -3.55 -18.80
C ASP A 4 -17.31 -3.36 -17.94
N GLN A 5 -17.92 -4.45 -17.46
CA GLN A 5 -19.05 -4.37 -16.53
C GLN A 5 -18.64 -3.78 -15.17
N ILE A 6 -17.43 -4.10 -14.69
CA ILE A 6 -16.87 -3.52 -13.46
C ILE A 6 -16.65 -2.02 -13.62
N ASN A 7 -15.97 -1.61 -14.70
CA ASN A 7 -15.68 -0.20 -14.98
C ASN A 7 -16.94 0.64 -15.13
N SER A 8 -17.97 0.11 -15.81
CA SER A 8 -19.27 0.79 -15.93
C SER A 8 -19.93 0.97 -14.56
N ASN A 9 -19.94 -0.08 -13.72
CA ASN A 9 -20.53 -0.02 -12.38
C ASN A 9 -19.83 1.01 -11.47
N ILE A 10 -18.50 1.13 -11.56
CA ILE A 10 -17.72 2.12 -10.82
C ILE A 10 -18.11 3.54 -11.25
N HIS A 11 -18.23 3.78 -12.55
CA HIS A 11 -18.59 5.09 -13.09
C HIS A 11 -19.99 5.53 -12.62
N ASP A 12 -20.96 4.62 -12.67
CA ASP A 12 -22.35 4.90 -12.28
C ASP A 12 -22.48 5.22 -10.79
N ARG A 13 -21.75 4.50 -9.92
CA ARG A 13 -21.77 4.75 -8.46
C ARG A 13 -21.07 6.05 -8.08
N ARG A 14 -19.98 6.42 -8.77
CA ARG A 14 -19.30 7.71 -8.57
C ARG A 14 -20.16 8.88 -9.02
N ALA A 15 -20.86 8.77 -10.15
CA ALA A 15 -21.76 9.80 -10.65
C ALA A 15 -22.99 10.00 -9.75
N GLY A 16 -23.45 8.95 -9.06
CA GLY A 16 -24.56 9.00 -8.11
C GLY A 16 -24.23 9.56 -6.72
N GLY A 17 -22.97 9.90 -6.41
CA GLY A 17 -22.58 10.48 -5.13
C GLY A 17 -22.58 9.52 -3.93
N TYR A 18 -22.70 8.21 -4.15
CA TYR A 18 -22.62 7.18 -3.10
C TYR A 18 -21.29 6.42 -3.21
N PRO A 19 -20.23 6.85 -2.49
CA PRO A 19 -18.98 6.09 -2.40
C PRO A 19 -19.16 4.75 -1.66
N GLU A 20 -20.22 4.64 -0.87
CA GLU A 20 -20.63 3.44 -0.14
C GLU A 20 -21.07 2.33 -1.11
N GLY A 21 -20.11 1.49 -1.50
CA GLY A 21 -20.38 0.28 -2.28
C GLY A 21 -19.34 -0.04 -3.34
N ILE A 22 -18.36 0.83 -3.59
CA ILE A 22 -17.23 0.49 -4.48
C ILE A 22 -16.49 -0.73 -3.93
N GLY A 23 -16.24 -0.77 -2.63
CA GLY A 23 -15.58 -1.90 -1.95
C GLY A 23 -16.22 -3.26 -2.19
N ARG A 24 -17.56 -3.30 -2.34
CA ARG A 24 -18.35 -4.51 -2.58
C ARG A 24 -18.37 -4.97 -4.04
N ILE A 25 -17.81 -4.18 -4.96
CA ILE A 25 -17.71 -4.59 -6.37
C ILE A 25 -16.78 -5.80 -6.43
N SER A 26 -17.25 -6.85 -7.12
CA SER A 26 -16.56 -8.12 -7.22
C SER A 26 -16.16 -8.44 -8.65
N ASP A 27 -14.99 -9.05 -8.80
CA ASP A 27 -14.53 -9.66 -10.05
C ASP A 27 -15.11 -11.08 -10.29
N GLY A 28 -15.89 -11.59 -9.34
CA GLY A 28 -16.44 -12.95 -9.33
C GLY A 28 -15.70 -13.93 -8.42
N TYR A 29 -14.50 -13.55 -7.93
CA TYR A 29 -13.72 -14.30 -6.95
C TYR A 29 -13.55 -13.53 -5.64
N HIS A 30 -13.26 -12.23 -5.75
CA HIS A 30 -13.09 -11.33 -4.62
C HIS A 30 -13.80 -10.01 -4.84
N THR A 31 -14.13 -9.34 -3.75
CA THR A 31 -14.52 -7.93 -3.71
C THR A 31 -13.29 -7.03 -3.63
N PHE A 32 -13.43 -5.74 -3.94
CA PHE A 32 -12.32 -4.80 -3.74
C PHE A 32 -11.91 -4.66 -2.27
N ASP A 33 -12.85 -4.73 -1.33
CA ASP A 33 -12.52 -4.71 0.10
C ASP A 33 -11.67 -5.93 0.49
N GLU A 34 -12.01 -7.13 -0.02
CA GLU A 34 -11.21 -8.34 0.21
C GLU A 34 -9.82 -8.23 -0.41
N LEU A 35 -9.70 -7.75 -1.66
CA LEU A 35 -8.39 -7.54 -2.29
C LEU A 35 -7.55 -6.48 -1.56
N TYR A 36 -8.20 -5.44 -1.04
CA TYR A 36 -7.55 -4.41 -0.24
C TYR A 36 -7.02 -4.99 1.09
N ALA A 37 -7.83 -5.81 1.77
CA ALA A 37 -7.45 -6.52 2.98
C ALA A 37 -6.30 -7.51 2.73
N HIS A 38 -6.36 -8.29 1.65
CA HIS A 38 -5.28 -9.20 1.24
C HIS A 38 -3.97 -8.45 0.99
N ARG A 39 -4.02 -7.31 0.27
CA ARG A 39 -2.84 -6.47 0.02
C ARG A 39 -2.15 -6.06 1.31
N ILE A 40 -2.92 -5.56 2.28
CA ILE A 40 -2.40 -5.12 3.58
C ILE A 40 -1.79 -6.32 4.32
N ALA A 41 -2.53 -7.43 4.43
CA ALA A 41 -2.06 -8.61 5.15
C ALA A 41 -0.77 -9.20 4.56
N LEU A 42 -0.71 -9.32 3.22
CA LEU A 42 0.48 -9.80 2.52
C LEU A 42 1.67 -8.85 2.70
N PHE A 43 1.45 -7.54 2.60
CA PHE A 43 2.53 -6.57 2.77
C PHE A 43 3.03 -6.51 4.22
N LYS A 44 2.13 -6.64 5.21
CA LYS A 44 2.47 -6.75 6.64
C LYS A 44 3.31 -8.00 6.92
N ALA A 45 2.91 -9.13 6.35
CA ALA A 45 3.65 -10.40 6.48
C ALA A 45 5.04 -10.30 5.85
N LEU A 46 5.16 -9.71 4.67
CA LEU A 46 6.45 -9.47 4.00
C LEU A 46 7.33 -8.52 4.82
N SER A 47 6.78 -7.41 5.31
CA SER A 47 7.47 -6.46 6.19
C SER A 47 8.03 -7.18 7.41
N ARG A 48 7.23 -8.01 8.09
CA ARG A 48 7.67 -8.80 9.24
C ARG A 48 8.77 -9.81 8.87
N ALA A 49 8.65 -10.50 7.74
CA ALA A 49 9.64 -11.47 7.29
C ALA A 49 10.99 -10.81 7.01
N LEU A 50 10.99 -9.68 6.31
CA LEU A 50 12.22 -8.94 5.97
C LEU A 50 12.86 -8.28 7.19
N PHE A 51 12.06 -7.74 8.11
CA PHE A 51 12.54 -7.08 9.32
C PHE A 51 13.43 -8.00 10.17
N GLY A 52 13.20 -9.31 10.13
CA GLY A 52 14.02 -10.30 10.84
C GLY A 52 15.24 -10.83 10.08
N LEU A 53 15.44 -10.47 8.81
CA LEU A 53 16.42 -11.11 7.92
C LEU A 53 17.53 -10.17 7.40
N THR A 54 17.27 -8.87 7.27
CA THR A 54 18.15 -7.99 6.50
C THR A 54 19.41 -7.59 7.28
N VAL A 55 20.57 -7.71 6.61
CA VAL A 55 21.90 -7.32 7.11
C VAL A 55 22.37 -5.98 6.51
N TYR A 56 21.65 -5.44 5.52
CA TYR A 56 21.98 -4.20 4.80
C TYR A 56 20.88 -3.15 4.96
N GLU A 57 21.23 -1.97 5.48
CA GLU A 57 20.30 -0.90 5.88
C GLU A 57 19.37 -0.40 4.76
N ALA A 58 19.77 -0.51 3.50
CA ALA A 58 19.09 0.09 2.36
C ALA A 58 17.77 -0.58 1.95
N ASP A 59 17.52 -1.83 2.37
CA ASP A 59 16.35 -2.62 1.97
C ASP A 59 15.42 -2.95 3.16
N PHE A 60 15.61 -2.30 4.31
CA PHE A 60 14.77 -2.54 5.49
C PHE A 60 13.34 -2.01 5.30
N PRO A 61 12.35 -2.72 5.87
CA PRO A 61 11.02 -2.17 6.04
C PRO A 61 11.03 -0.94 6.97
N TRP A 62 10.32 0.11 6.57
CA TRP A 62 10.12 1.33 7.34
C TRP A 62 8.65 1.74 7.37
N LYS A 63 8.26 2.53 8.36
CA LYS A 63 6.93 3.16 8.45
C LYS A 63 7.03 4.61 8.95
N SER A 64 6.17 5.48 8.44
CA SER A 64 6.10 6.90 8.80
C SER A 64 4.67 7.42 8.75
N LYS A 65 4.29 8.29 9.69
CA LYS A 65 3.02 9.05 9.64
C LYS A 65 3.13 10.31 8.78
N LEU A 66 4.34 10.80 8.54
CA LEU A 66 4.59 12.03 7.78
C LEU A 66 5.21 11.70 6.43
N GLN A 67 4.77 12.41 5.40
CA GLN A 67 5.41 12.45 4.09
C GLN A 67 6.76 13.18 4.16
N SER A 68 7.54 13.13 3.08
CA SER A 68 8.87 13.78 3.01
C SER A 68 8.83 15.29 3.19
N ASN A 69 7.68 15.94 2.91
CA ASN A 69 7.44 17.37 3.12
C ASN A 69 6.85 17.70 4.51
N GLY A 70 6.69 16.70 5.38
CA GLY A 70 6.12 16.85 6.72
C GLY A 70 4.59 16.84 6.79
N THR A 71 3.87 16.68 5.68
CA THR A 71 2.40 16.58 5.71
C THR A 71 1.95 15.19 6.16
N MET A 72 0.83 15.12 6.87
CA MET A 72 0.18 13.87 7.28
C MET A 72 -1.09 13.65 6.45
N GLU A 73 -1.40 12.40 6.14
CA GLU A 73 -2.71 12.01 5.59
C GLU A 73 -3.57 11.43 6.74
N GLU A 74 -4.71 12.05 7.01
CA GLU A 74 -5.56 11.67 8.15
C GLU A 74 -6.08 10.23 8.01
N GLY A 75 -5.89 9.42 9.05
CA GLY A 75 -6.31 8.01 9.07
C GLY A 75 -5.32 7.03 8.43
N TRP A 76 -4.18 7.50 7.92
CA TRP A 76 -3.21 6.67 7.20
C TRP A 76 -1.78 6.88 7.70
N PHE A 77 -0.94 5.89 7.43
CA PHE A 77 0.51 6.01 7.47
C PHE A 77 1.12 5.37 6.23
N ILE A 78 2.39 5.65 5.94
CA ILE A 78 3.12 5.07 4.82
C ILE A 78 4.01 3.96 5.37
N ALA A 79 3.85 2.76 4.83
CA ALA A 79 4.78 1.66 5.01
C ALA A 79 5.58 1.48 3.72
N GLY A 80 6.88 1.19 3.83
CA GLY A 80 7.70 0.94 2.67
C GLY A 80 8.82 -0.07 2.89
N ILE A 81 9.32 -0.63 1.79
CA ILE A 81 10.53 -1.46 1.72
C ILE A 81 11.50 -0.73 0.78
N GLY A 82 12.73 -0.52 1.25
CA GLY A 82 13.73 0.26 0.54
C GLY A 82 13.47 1.77 0.60
N SER A 83 14.53 2.57 0.70
CA SER A 83 14.44 4.03 0.79
C SER A 83 15.10 4.77 -0.38
N ALA A 84 16.01 4.10 -1.10
CA ALA A 84 16.70 4.68 -2.25
C ALA A 84 15.77 4.82 -3.47
N THR A 85 15.93 5.93 -4.21
CA THR A 85 15.29 6.16 -5.51
C THR A 85 15.50 4.96 -6.44
N GLY A 86 14.43 4.47 -7.05
CA GLY A 86 14.46 3.30 -7.93
C GLY A 86 14.23 1.96 -7.22
N LYS A 87 14.20 1.95 -5.87
CA LYS A 87 14.02 0.73 -5.06
C LYS A 87 12.74 0.72 -4.20
N GLN A 88 12.12 1.88 -3.99
CA GLN A 88 11.01 2.03 -3.04
C GLN A 88 9.80 1.16 -3.41
N ILE A 89 9.26 0.42 -2.46
CA ILE A 89 7.93 -0.20 -2.56
C ILE A 89 7.11 0.39 -1.43
N THR A 90 6.10 1.21 -1.71
CA THR A 90 5.35 1.90 -0.65
C THR A 90 3.85 1.76 -0.79
N TYR A 91 3.15 1.71 0.33
CA TYR A 91 1.69 1.72 0.41
C TYR A 91 1.22 2.65 1.53
N HIS A 92 0.08 3.29 1.31
CA HIS A 92 -0.71 3.88 2.40
C HIS A 92 -1.46 2.74 3.11
N ILE A 93 -1.32 2.70 4.44
CA ILE A 93 -1.87 1.68 5.33
C ILE A 93 -2.74 2.37 6.39
N PRO A 94 -3.92 1.81 6.74
CA PRO A 94 -4.78 2.41 7.76
C PRO A 94 -4.04 2.55 9.09
N ILE A 95 -4.26 3.66 9.79
CA ILE A 95 -3.60 3.93 11.07
C ILE A 95 -3.89 2.87 12.14
N SER A 96 -4.99 2.14 12.02
CA SER A 96 -5.35 1.01 12.90
C SER A 96 -4.33 -0.14 12.86
N GLU A 97 -3.54 -0.25 11.79
CA GLU A 97 -2.50 -1.28 11.67
C GLU A 97 -1.16 -0.86 12.27
N TRP A 98 -1.01 0.41 12.71
CA TRP A 98 0.27 1.01 13.07
C TRP A 98 1.04 0.20 14.12
N ASP A 99 0.39 -0.15 15.24
CA ASP A 99 1.05 -0.80 16.38
C ASP A 99 1.48 -2.24 16.09
N GLU A 100 0.76 -2.92 15.18
CA GLU A 100 1.08 -4.30 14.79
C GLU A 100 2.04 -4.38 13.59
N TRP A 101 2.39 -3.24 12.98
CA TRP A 101 3.25 -3.22 11.80
C TRP A 101 4.74 -3.30 12.17
N CYS A 102 5.37 -4.42 11.81
CA CYS A 102 6.81 -4.66 12.04
C CYS A 102 7.66 -3.95 10.99
N ALA A 103 8.20 -2.78 11.33
CA ALA A 103 9.11 -1.98 10.51
C ALA A 103 9.84 -0.94 11.37
N ASN A 104 10.90 -0.33 10.83
CA ASN A 104 11.56 0.81 11.47
C ASN A 104 10.66 2.06 11.41
N GLU A 105 10.38 2.66 12.57
CA GLU A 105 9.69 3.96 12.62
C GLU A 105 10.67 5.08 12.26
N ILE A 106 10.34 5.82 11.20
CA ILE A 106 11.12 6.97 10.75
C ILE A 106 10.28 8.25 10.84
N PRO A 107 10.90 9.41 11.10
CA PRO A 107 10.15 10.65 11.30
C PRO A 107 9.44 11.15 10.03
N TYR A 108 10.02 10.88 8.86
CA TYR A 108 9.49 11.28 7.56
C TYR A 108 9.71 10.15 6.56
N ALA A 109 8.71 9.90 5.71
CA ALA A 109 8.87 8.99 4.57
C ALA A 109 9.97 9.53 3.63
N PRO A 110 10.73 8.65 2.94
CA PRO A 110 11.60 9.06 1.84
C PRO A 110 10.81 9.84 0.78
N ALA A 111 11.48 10.74 0.07
CA ALA A 111 10.87 11.44 -1.05
C ALA A 111 10.39 10.42 -2.09
N TRP A 112 9.14 10.57 -2.55
CA TRP A 112 8.55 9.67 -3.53
C TRP A 112 9.37 9.69 -4.82
N ASP A 113 9.78 8.51 -5.27
CA ASP A 113 10.65 8.34 -6.44
C ASP A 113 9.88 8.27 -7.77
N GLY A 114 8.57 8.54 -7.76
CA GLY A 114 7.73 8.53 -8.96
C GLY A 114 7.31 7.14 -9.43
N HIS A 115 7.48 6.10 -8.62
CA HIS A 115 7.15 4.73 -9.02
C HIS A 115 5.68 4.51 -9.36
N THR A 116 5.43 3.68 -10.36
CA THR A 116 4.10 3.21 -10.76
C THR A 116 3.76 1.87 -10.12
N SER A 117 2.52 1.42 -10.24
CA SER A 117 2.13 0.06 -9.84
C SER A 117 2.96 -1.02 -10.56
N ALA A 118 3.35 -0.78 -11.81
CA ALA A 118 4.20 -1.72 -12.56
C ALA A 118 5.62 -1.80 -11.97
N ASP A 119 6.17 -0.66 -11.53
CA ASP A 119 7.46 -0.63 -10.84
C ASP A 119 7.40 -1.37 -9.50
N VAL A 120 6.33 -1.18 -8.73
CA VAL A 120 6.11 -1.91 -7.47
C VAL A 120 6.10 -3.42 -7.71
N ILE A 121 5.37 -3.90 -8.71
CA ILE A 121 5.35 -5.33 -9.06
C ILE A 121 6.74 -5.82 -9.50
N LYS A 122 7.45 -5.04 -10.32
CA LYS A 122 8.81 -5.38 -10.76
C LYS A 122 9.78 -5.49 -9.56
N ARG A 123 9.72 -4.54 -8.63
CA ARG A 123 10.57 -4.48 -7.43
C ARG A 123 10.25 -5.62 -6.46
N LEU A 124 8.96 -5.90 -6.24
CA LEU A 124 8.51 -7.06 -5.43
C LEU A 124 9.05 -8.39 -5.96
N LYS A 125 9.09 -8.57 -7.29
CA LYS A 125 9.64 -9.78 -7.92
C LYS A 125 11.16 -9.93 -7.78
N SER A 126 11.86 -8.86 -7.39
CA SER A 126 13.31 -8.85 -7.20
C SER A 126 13.75 -8.84 -5.73
N LEU A 127 12.79 -8.89 -4.80
CA LEU A 127 13.07 -9.03 -3.37
C LEU A 127 13.60 -10.43 -3.04
#